data_AF-A0A847FLI0-F1
#
_entry.id   AF-A0A847FLI0-F1
#
_cell.length_a   1.000
_cell.length_b   1.000
_cell.length_c   1.000
_cell.angle_alpha   90.00
_cell.angle_beta   90.00
_cell.angle_gamma   90.00
#
_symmetry.space_group_name_H-M   'P 1'
#
loop_
_entity.id
_entity.type
_entity.pdbx_description
1 polymer ?
#
loop_
_entity_poly.entity_id
_entity_poly.type
_entity_poly.pdbx_seq_one_letter_code
_entity_poly.pdbx_strand_id
1 'polypeptide(L)'
;MATVEFTVNRNEIQAGECVTLYWRVDGVKAVYAYADGEHWQEHGVVGEGHREVCPSQTTTYNLRVIHQDDSKEVRKLVVTVRPGSVIQHFSVDRGEIRSGECVTFRWHVEGVKEVYFHREDNPWREKGVAGIGEAERCPSGTSTFCLRVVKRDDSVEVGRITVHVHD
;
A
#
# COMPACT_ATOMS: atom_id res chain seq x y z
N MET A 1 25.56 18.82 -24.16
CA MET A 1 25.48 18.16 -22.83
C MET A 1 24.74 16.86 -23.06
N ALA A 2 25.20 15.74 -22.49
CA ALA A 2 24.46 14.48 -22.57
C ALA A 2 23.15 14.63 -21.78
N THR A 3 22.02 14.29 -22.39
CA THR A 3 20.73 14.27 -21.70
C THR A 3 20.53 12.89 -21.08
N VAL A 4 20.16 12.87 -19.79
CA VAL A 4 19.82 11.65 -19.08
C VAL A 4 18.35 11.72 -18.67
N GLU A 5 17.52 10.89 -19.29
CA GLU A 5 16.11 10.73 -18.94
C GLU A 5 15.94 9.46 -18.12
N PHE A 6 15.28 9.56 -16.97
CA PHE A 6 14.92 8.41 -16.14
C PHE A 6 13.57 8.66 -15.50
N THR A 7 12.55 7.93 -15.94
CA THR A 7 11.14 8.16 -15.59
C THR A 7 10.42 6.84 -15.29
N VAL A 8 9.20 6.95 -14.78
CA VAL A 8 8.32 5.83 -14.47
C VAL A 8 6.89 6.21 -14.86
N ASN A 9 6.09 5.22 -15.30
CA ASN A 9 4.69 5.47 -15.63
C ASN A 9 3.84 5.88 -14.42
N ARG A 10 4.16 5.36 -13.23
CA ARG A 10 3.51 5.69 -11.95
C ARG A 10 4.55 5.69 -10.83
N ASN A 11 4.58 6.75 -10.05
CA ASN A 11 5.48 6.87 -8.89
C ASN A 11 4.82 6.44 -7.57
N GLU A 12 3.52 6.19 -7.56
CA GLU A 12 2.78 5.63 -6.43
C GLU A 12 1.93 4.42 -6.86
N ILE A 13 2.04 3.31 -6.14
CA ILE A 13 1.33 2.05 -6.42
C ILE A 13 0.91 1.31 -5.15
N GLN A 14 0.04 0.31 -5.27
CA GLN A 14 -0.19 -0.67 -4.21
C GLN A 14 0.94 -1.72 -4.18
N ALA A 15 1.16 -2.34 -3.03
CA ALA A 15 2.18 -3.38 -2.87
C ALA A 15 2.00 -4.52 -3.88
N GLY A 16 3.08 -4.80 -4.62
CA GLY A 16 3.11 -5.87 -5.63
C GLY A 16 2.54 -5.49 -6.99
N GLU A 17 1.95 -4.30 -7.16
CA GLU A 17 1.65 -3.80 -8.49
C GLU A 17 2.94 -3.55 -9.28
N CYS A 18 2.86 -3.71 -10.60
CA CYS A 18 4.00 -3.47 -11.49
C CYS A 18 3.98 -2.04 -12.05
N VAL A 19 5.18 -1.47 -12.18
CA VAL A 19 5.46 -0.20 -12.87
C VAL A 19 6.53 -0.43 -13.92
N THR A 20 6.57 0.45 -14.91
CA THR A 20 7.58 0.41 -15.96
C THR A 20 8.52 1.60 -15.79
N LEU A 21 9.79 1.29 -15.55
CA LEU A 21 10.89 2.25 -15.59
C LEU A 21 11.29 2.49 -17.04
N TYR A 22 11.54 3.74 -17.42
CA TYR A 22 12.01 4.14 -18.74
C TYR A 22 13.29 4.95 -18.60
N TRP A 23 14.26 4.70 -19.49
CA TRP A 23 15.47 5.50 -19.56
C TRP A 23 15.92 5.74 -20.99
N ARG A 24 16.55 6.89 -21.19
CA ARG A 24 17.22 7.27 -22.44
C ARG A 24 18.46 8.08 -22.09
N VAL A 25 19.61 7.65 -22.59
CA VAL A 25 20.90 8.28 -22.33
C VAL A 25 21.74 8.28 -23.60
N ASP A 26 22.15 9.48 -24.02
CA ASP A 26 22.97 9.67 -25.21
C ASP A 26 24.47 9.70 -24.86
N GLY A 27 25.32 9.19 -25.75
CA GLY A 27 26.78 9.36 -25.63
C GLY A 27 27.42 8.62 -24.44
N VAL A 28 26.88 7.46 -24.07
CA VAL A 28 27.33 6.69 -22.89
C VAL A 28 28.37 5.63 -23.23
N LYS A 29 29.23 5.33 -22.25
CA LYS A 29 30.13 4.18 -22.27
C LYS A 29 29.48 2.95 -21.64
N ALA A 30 28.74 3.14 -20.55
CA ALA A 30 27.96 2.09 -19.90
C ALA A 30 26.79 2.66 -19.10
N VAL A 31 25.70 1.89 -18.98
CA VAL A 31 24.53 2.24 -18.16
C VAL A 31 24.17 1.05 -17.29
N TYR A 32 23.81 1.33 -16.04
CA TYR A 32 23.38 0.34 -15.06
C TYR A 32 22.12 0.83 -14.40
N ALA A 33 21.14 -0.04 -14.25
CA ALA A 33 19.85 0.34 -13.69
C ALA A 33 19.43 -0.70 -12.65
N TYR A 34 19.30 -0.30 -11.39
CA TYR A 34 19.24 -1.22 -10.24
C TYR A 34 18.43 -0.61 -9.09
N ALA A 35 17.86 -1.44 -8.22
CA ALA A 35 17.24 -1.01 -6.98
C ALA A 35 18.32 -0.68 -5.92
N ASP A 36 18.01 0.24 -5.01
CA ASP A 36 18.92 0.60 -3.92
C ASP A 36 19.22 -0.62 -3.04
N GLY A 37 20.50 -0.86 -2.76
CA GLY A 37 20.98 -2.06 -2.08
C GLY A 37 21.43 -3.21 -3.00
N GLU A 38 21.14 -3.17 -4.30
CA GLU A 38 21.63 -4.16 -5.27
C GLU A 38 23.08 -3.90 -5.72
N HIS A 39 23.79 -4.96 -6.11
CA HIS A 39 25.13 -4.89 -6.70
C HIS A 39 25.07 -4.41 -8.15
N TRP A 40 25.06 -3.08 -8.36
CA TRP A 40 24.86 -2.44 -9.67
C TRP A 40 25.66 -3.03 -10.84
N GLN A 41 26.86 -3.59 -10.62
CA GLN A 41 27.69 -4.22 -11.67
C GLN A 41 26.97 -5.37 -12.39
N GLU A 42 26.01 -6.01 -11.73
CA GLU A 42 25.23 -7.14 -12.27
C GLU A 42 24.01 -6.67 -13.08
N HIS A 43 23.73 -5.36 -13.12
CA HIS A 43 22.53 -4.79 -13.71
C HIS A 43 22.83 -3.85 -14.90
N GLY A 44 23.77 -4.25 -15.75
CA GLY A 44 24.10 -3.53 -16.98
C GLY A 44 22.92 -3.50 -17.96
N VAL A 45 22.66 -2.36 -18.57
CA VAL A 45 21.59 -2.14 -19.55
C VAL A 45 22.09 -1.32 -20.74
N VAL A 46 21.34 -1.36 -21.84
CA VAL A 46 21.55 -0.49 -23.01
C VAL A 46 21.20 0.96 -22.70
N GLY A 47 21.69 1.91 -23.51
CA GLY A 47 21.51 3.35 -23.29
C GLY A 47 20.05 3.84 -23.38
N GLU A 48 19.19 3.14 -24.10
CA GLU A 48 17.75 3.42 -24.18
C GLU A 48 16.98 2.13 -23.93
N GLY A 49 16.00 2.17 -23.03
CA GLY A 49 15.23 0.97 -22.71
C GLY A 49 14.16 1.20 -21.66
N HIS A 50 13.48 0.11 -21.34
CA HIS A 50 12.49 0.06 -20.28
C HIS A 50 12.59 -1.27 -19.52
N ARG A 51 12.03 -1.29 -18.31
CA ARG A 51 11.95 -2.50 -17.49
C ARG A 51 10.73 -2.44 -16.58
N GLU A 52 9.98 -3.53 -16.57
CA GLU A 52 8.92 -3.75 -15.60
C GLU A 52 9.49 -4.22 -14.26
N VAL A 53 9.01 -3.64 -13.17
CA VAL A 53 9.36 -3.98 -11.79
C VAL A 53 8.09 -3.97 -10.93
N CYS A 54 7.99 -4.89 -9.97
CA CYS A 54 6.81 -5.04 -9.12
C CYS A 54 7.20 -4.94 -7.63
N PRO A 55 7.57 -3.75 -7.14
CA PRO A 55 8.07 -3.60 -5.77
C PRO A 55 6.95 -3.85 -4.74
N SER A 56 7.29 -4.59 -3.68
CA SER A 56 6.39 -4.83 -2.53
C SER A 56 6.50 -3.78 -1.44
N GLN A 57 7.56 -2.96 -1.48
CA GLN A 57 7.85 -1.87 -0.55
C GLN A 57 8.37 -0.66 -1.31
N THR A 58 8.28 0.54 -0.72
CA THR A 58 8.82 1.76 -1.33
C THR A 58 10.28 1.54 -1.70
N THR A 59 10.57 1.65 -2.99
CA THR A 59 11.88 1.29 -3.55
C THR A 59 12.45 2.47 -4.31
N THR A 60 13.71 2.77 -4.06
CA THR A 60 14.48 3.72 -4.88
C THR A 60 15.19 2.94 -5.98
N TYR A 61 14.97 3.32 -7.23
CA TYR A 61 15.72 2.84 -8.38
C TYR A 61 16.78 3.86 -8.76
N ASN A 62 17.94 3.37 -9.15
CA ASN A 62 19.10 4.14 -9.55
C ASN A 62 19.41 3.83 -11.02
N LEU A 63 19.66 4.87 -11.81
CA LEU A 63 20.25 4.79 -13.15
C LEU A 63 21.66 5.39 -13.07
N ARG A 64 22.67 4.53 -13.06
CA ARG A 64 24.08 4.92 -13.10
C ARG A 64 24.57 4.94 -14.53
N VAL A 65 25.14 6.06 -14.93
CA VAL A 65 25.71 6.31 -16.26
C VAL A 65 27.20 6.51 -16.11
N ILE A 66 27.99 5.82 -16.95
CA ILE A 66 29.40 6.08 -17.18
C ILE A 66 29.51 6.71 -18.57
N HIS A 67 30.00 7.95 -18.62
CA HIS A 67 30.18 8.71 -19.85
C HIS A 67 31.47 8.29 -20.57
N GLN A 68 31.65 8.76 -21.81
CA GLN A 68 32.84 8.44 -22.62
C GLN A 68 34.15 8.96 -22.01
N ASP A 69 34.08 10.01 -21.19
CA ASP A 69 35.22 10.58 -20.44
C ASP A 69 35.42 9.92 -19.06
N ASP A 70 34.78 8.77 -18.82
CA ASP A 70 34.78 8.04 -17.55
C ASP A 70 34.15 8.79 -16.36
N SER A 71 33.54 9.96 -16.58
CA SER A 71 32.72 10.62 -15.57
C SER A 71 31.46 9.82 -15.27
N LYS A 72 30.96 9.97 -14.03
CA LYS A 72 29.85 9.17 -13.50
C LYS A 72 28.70 10.05 -13.07
N GLU A 73 27.50 9.65 -13.45
CA GLU A 73 26.25 10.30 -13.07
C GLU A 73 25.27 9.25 -12.55
N VAL A 74 24.50 9.59 -11.51
CA VAL A 74 23.46 8.70 -10.98
C VAL A 74 22.15 9.47 -10.86
N ARG A 75 21.12 9.02 -11.57
CA ARG A 75 19.74 9.51 -11.43
C ARG A 75 18.95 8.58 -10.53
N LYS A 76 18.19 9.16 -9.61
CA LYS A 76 17.35 8.42 -8.67
C LYS A 76 15.89 8.61 -9.03
N LEU A 77 15.13 7.54 -8.89
CA LEU A 77 13.69 7.52 -9.07
C LEU A 77 13.08 6.73 -7.91
N VAL A 78 12.11 7.31 -7.21
CA VAL A 78 11.43 6.65 -6.10
C VAL A 78 10.07 6.17 -6.55
N VAL A 79 9.80 4.88 -6.32
CA VAL A 79 8.46 4.30 -6.44
C VAL A 79 7.93 4.09 -5.03
N THR A 80 6.98 4.92 -4.64
CA THR A 80 6.30 4.84 -3.35
C THR A 80 5.27 3.72 -3.40
N VAL A 81 5.35 2.77 -2.47
CA VAL A 81 4.43 1.65 -2.38
C VAL A 81 3.53 1.85 -1.18
N ARG A 82 2.22 1.95 -1.44
CA ARG A 82 1.19 1.93 -0.41
C ARG A 82 0.93 0.47 -0.03
N PRO A 83 0.97 0.11 1.26
CA PRO A 83 0.58 -1.22 1.69
C PRO A 83 -0.85 -1.50 1.24
N GLY A 84 -1.10 -2.69 0.69
CA GLY A 84 -2.44 -3.13 0.36
C GLY A 84 -3.38 -3.10 1.57
N SER A 85 -4.69 -3.01 1.30
CA SER A 85 -5.69 -3.19 2.34
C SER A 85 -5.65 -4.63 2.84
N VAL A 86 -5.58 -4.79 4.16
CA VAL A 86 -5.68 -6.11 4.80
C VAL A 86 -7.12 -6.48 5.14
N ILE A 87 -8.04 -5.51 5.00
CA ILE A 87 -9.48 -5.70 5.17
C ILE A 87 -10.08 -6.13 3.83
N GLN A 88 -10.19 -7.45 3.63
CA GLN A 88 -10.81 -8.01 2.43
C GLN A 88 -12.31 -7.72 2.39
N HIS A 89 -12.94 -7.72 3.57
CA HIS A 89 -14.35 -7.44 3.73
C HIS A 89 -14.65 -6.84 5.10
N PHE A 90 -15.47 -5.79 5.14
CA PHE A 90 -16.13 -5.30 6.35
C PHE A 90 -17.46 -4.70 5.94
N SER A 91 -18.56 -5.30 6.40
CA SER A 91 -19.92 -4.91 6.02
C SER A 91 -20.89 -5.02 7.18
N VAL A 92 -22.06 -4.43 7.00
CA VAL A 92 -23.24 -4.58 7.85
C VAL A 92 -24.43 -4.96 6.98
N ASP A 93 -25.33 -5.79 7.49
CA ASP A 93 -26.53 -6.22 6.76
C ASP A 93 -27.52 -5.08 6.48
N ARG A 94 -27.61 -4.10 7.39
CA ARG A 94 -28.41 -2.88 7.24
C ARG A 94 -27.65 -1.66 7.76
N GLY A 95 -27.62 -0.59 6.96
CA GLY A 95 -27.01 0.70 7.34
C GLY A 95 -28.00 1.68 7.98
N GLU A 96 -29.31 1.43 7.85
CA GLU A 96 -30.39 2.25 8.40
C GLU A 96 -31.37 1.35 9.15
N ILE A 97 -31.70 1.70 10.39
CA ILE A 97 -32.58 0.92 11.27
C ILE A 97 -33.44 1.81 12.17
N ARG A 98 -34.44 1.24 12.83
CA ARG A 98 -35.16 1.90 13.94
C ARG A 98 -34.44 1.69 15.27
N SER A 99 -34.70 2.59 16.23
CA SER A 99 -34.10 2.49 17.57
C SER A 99 -34.38 1.14 18.23
N GLY A 100 -33.30 0.47 18.65
CA GLY A 100 -33.36 -0.83 19.33
C GLY A 100 -33.35 -2.04 18.39
N GLU A 101 -33.44 -1.86 17.07
CA GLU A 101 -33.21 -2.94 16.12
C GLU A 101 -31.72 -3.36 16.13
N CYS A 102 -31.48 -4.64 15.84
CA CYS A 102 -30.14 -5.20 15.75
C CYS A 102 -29.69 -5.31 14.29
N VAL A 103 -28.40 -5.17 14.06
CA VAL A 103 -27.70 -5.37 12.78
C VAL A 103 -26.55 -6.34 12.97
N THR A 104 -26.18 -7.06 11.92
CA THR A 104 -25.05 -8.00 11.93
C THR A 104 -23.92 -7.47 11.07
N PHE A 105 -22.78 -7.24 11.72
CA PHE A 105 -21.51 -6.96 11.06
C PHE A 105 -20.82 -8.24 10.65
N ARG A 106 -20.18 -8.24 9.48
CA ARG A 106 -19.33 -9.34 9.00
C ARG A 106 -18.00 -8.79 8.52
N TRP A 107 -16.92 -9.50 8.81
CA TRP A 107 -15.59 -9.12 8.36
C TRP A 107 -14.72 -10.30 7.99
N HIS A 108 -13.77 -10.01 7.11
CA HIS A 108 -12.67 -10.89 6.75
C HIS A 108 -11.41 -10.03 6.61
N VAL A 109 -10.42 -10.30 7.45
CA VAL A 109 -9.08 -9.73 7.38
C VAL A 109 -8.04 -10.84 7.34
N GLU A 110 -6.97 -10.64 6.57
CA GLU A 110 -5.93 -11.64 6.36
C GLU A 110 -4.54 -11.05 6.60
N GLY A 111 -3.58 -11.91 6.99
CA GLY A 111 -2.17 -11.52 7.07
C GLY A 111 -1.82 -10.51 8.17
N VAL A 112 -2.58 -10.49 9.28
CA VAL A 112 -2.51 -9.45 10.32
C VAL A 112 -2.07 -10.01 11.67
N LYS A 113 -1.69 -9.10 12.58
CA LYS A 113 -1.26 -9.41 13.95
C LYS A 113 -2.45 -9.44 14.90
N GLU A 114 -3.28 -8.40 14.87
CA GLU A 114 -4.41 -8.22 15.81
C GLU A 114 -5.59 -7.56 15.12
N VAL A 115 -6.80 -7.87 15.60
CA VAL A 115 -8.07 -7.35 15.06
C VAL A 115 -8.98 -6.97 16.21
N TYR A 116 -9.57 -5.80 16.13
CA TYR A 116 -10.47 -5.27 17.15
C TYR A 116 -11.76 -4.76 16.50
N PHE A 117 -12.90 -5.15 17.05
CA PHE A 117 -14.21 -4.65 16.61
C PHE A 117 -14.89 -3.89 17.74
N HIS A 118 -15.06 -2.58 17.56
CA HIS A 118 -15.55 -1.69 18.60
C HIS A 118 -16.43 -0.56 18.03
N ARG A 119 -17.17 0.13 18.89
CA ARG A 119 -17.77 1.43 18.53
C ARG A 119 -16.71 2.52 18.63
N GLU A 120 -16.77 3.51 17.75
CA GLU A 120 -15.75 4.58 17.68
C GLU A 120 -15.59 5.38 18.99
N ASP A 121 -16.68 5.52 19.75
CA ASP A 121 -16.74 6.19 21.05
C ASP A 121 -16.19 5.36 22.23
N ASN A 122 -15.90 4.07 22.00
CA ASN A 122 -15.47 3.15 23.05
C ASN A 122 -13.99 2.75 22.93
N PRO A 123 -13.31 2.47 24.06
CA PRO A 123 -11.97 1.89 24.06
C PRO A 123 -11.93 0.55 23.31
N TRP A 124 -10.92 0.37 22.46
CA TRP A 124 -10.78 -0.82 21.61
C TRP A 124 -9.86 -1.91 22.17
N ARG A 125 -8.97 -1.59 23.11
CA ARG A 125 -7.85 -2.46 23.55
C ARG A 125 -8.30 -3.83 24.08
N GLU A 126 -9.51 -3.92 24.62
CA GLU A 126 -10.10 -5.14 25.18
C GLU A 126 -11.15 -5.77 24.25
N LYS A 127 -11.29 -5.27 23.02
CA LYS A 127 -12.30 -5.69 22.04
C LYS A 127 -11.71 -6.57 20.93
N GLY A 128 -10.72 -7.39 21.29
CA GLY A 128 -10.06 -8.31 20.37
C GLY A 128 -11.06 -9.31 19.78
N VAL A 129 -10.95 -9.57 18.48
CA VAL A 129 -11.79 -10.52 17.73
C VAL A 129 -10.93 -11.35 16.77
N ALA A 130 -11.49 -12.45 16.27
CA ALA A 130 -10.85 -13.22 15.20
C ALA A 130 -10.85 -12.44 13.87
N GLY A 131 -9.90 -12.78 12.98
CA GLY A 131 -9.76 -12.12 11.68
C GLY A 131 -10.89 -12.40 10.69
N ILE A 132 -11.60 -13.51 10.86
CA ILE A 132 -12.87 -13.79 10.19
C ILE A 132 -13.92 -13.87 11.28
N GLY A 133 -15.02 -13.15 11.13
CA GLY A 133 -16.07 -13.18 12.13
C GLY A 133 -17.30 -12.36 11.79
N GLU A 134 -18.27 -12.47 12.68
CA GLU A 134 -19.48 -11.67 12.68
C GLU A 134 -19.85 -11.24 14.09
N ALA A 135 -20.58 -10.14 14.20
CA ALA A 135 -21.09 -9.66 15.49
C ALA A 135 -22.39 -8.88 15.31
N GLU A 136 -23.37 -9.22 16.15
CA GLU A 136 -24.62 -8.48 16.25
C GLU A 136 -24.46 -7.23 17.14
N ARG A 137 -25.09 -6.13 16.74
CA ARG A 137 -25.12 -4.85 17.46
C ARG A 137 -26.51 -4.24 17.38
N CYS A 138 -27.02 -3.76 18.50
CA CYS A 138 -28.35 -3.14 18.59
C CYS A 138 -28.22 -1.68 19.03
N PRO A 139 -27.76 -0.77 18.16
CA PRO A 139 -27.59 0.63 18.52
C PRO A 139 -28.95 1.30 18.71
N SER A 140 -29.09 2.06 19.80
CA SER A 140 -30.28 2.88 20.07
C SER A 140 -30.21 4.29 19.47
N GLY A 141 -29.06 4.67 18.90
CA GLY A 141 -28.84 5.94 18.23
C GLY A 141 -27.74 5.79 17.18
N THR A 142 -27.67 6.74 16.22
CA THR A 142 -26.70 6.69 15.12
C THR A 142 -25.29 6.51 15.66
N SER A 143 -24.63 5.43 15.23
CA SER A 143 -23.37 4.96 15.80
C SER A 143 -22.39 4.54 14.70
N THR A 144 -21.11 4.87 14.87
CA THR A 144 -20.03 4.38 14.00
C THR A 144 -19.32 3.21 14.66
N PHE A 145 -19.16 2.13 13.90
CA PHE A 145 -18.42 0.93 14.29
C PHE A 145 -17.12 0.84 13.50
N CYS A 146 -16.06 0.47 14.20
CA CYS A 146 -14.70 0.41 13.70
C CYS A 146 -14.20 -1.04 13.72
N LEU A 147 -13.64 -1.47 12.60
CA LEU A 147 -12.78 -2.65 12.53
C LEU A 147 -11.33 -2.18 12.45
N ARG A 148 -10.64 -2.19 13.59
CA ARG A 148 -9.24 -1.78 13.72
C ARG A 148 -8.34 -2.99 13.57
N VAL A 149 -7.37 -2.90 12.67
CA VAL A 149 -6.45 -3.98 12.32
C VAL A 149 -5.02 -3.52 12.52
N VAL A 150 -4.23 -4.30 13.27
CA VAL A 150 -2.78 -4.12 13.40
C VAL A 150 -2.11 -5.08 12.42
N LYS A 151 -1.43 -4.52 11.43
CA LYS A 151 -0.69 -5.28 10.41
C LYS A 151 0.59 -5.88 11.03
N ARG A 152 1.25 -6.78 10.31
CA ARG A 152 2.49 -7.45 10.78
C ARG A 152 3.66 -6.49 10.96
N ASP A 153 3.66 -5.36 10.26
CA ASP A 153 4.63 -4.28 10.38
C ASP A 153 4.25 -3.24 11.44
N ASP A 154 3.30 -3.58 12.33
CA ASP A 154 2.70 -2.72 13.37
C ASP A 154 1.96 -1.47 12.84
N SER A 155 1.86 -1.30 11.52
CA SER A 155 0.99 -0.27 10.94
C SER A 155 -0.49 -0.60 11.18
N VAL A 156 -1.34 0.42 11.16
CA VAL A 156 -2.76 0.27 11.52
C VAL A 156 -3.66 0.63 10.35
N GLU A 157 -4.65 -0.21 10.10
CA GLU A 157 -5.75 0.05 9.18
C GLU A 157 -7.09 0.02 9.93
N VAL A 158 -8.01 0.93 9.61
CA VAL A 158 -9.31 1.02 10.29
C VAL A 158 -10.43 1.16 9.27
N GLY A 159 -11.26 0.12 9.16
CA GLY A 159 -12.54 0.20 8.46
C GLY A 159 -13.61 0.83 9.35
N ARG A 160 -14.49 1.65 8.79
CA ARG A 160 -15.59 2.31 9.51
C ARG A 160 -16.90 2.11 8.77
N ILE A 161 -17.95 1.83 9.54
CA ILE A 161 -19.32 1.77 9.06
C ILE A 161 -20.20 2.51 10.05
N THR A 162 -20.97 3.46 9.56
CA THR A 162 -21.99 4.16 10.35
C THR A 162 -23.34 3.50 10.12
N VAL A 163 -24.02 3.19 11.23
CA VAL A 163 -25.41 2.73 11.23
C VAL A 163 -26.27 3.92 11.65
N HIS A 164 -27.11 4.39 10.75
CA HIS A 164 -28.07 5.45 10.99
C HIS A 164 -29.30 4.88 11.70
N VAL A 165 -29.67 5.48 12.81
CA VAL A 165 -30.82 5.06 13.61
C VAL A 165 -31.86 6.15 13.58
N HIS A 166 -33.07 5.77 13.19
CA HIS A 166 -34.25 6.63 13.15
C HIS A 166 -35.19 6.29 14.32
N ASP A 167 -36.00 7.27 14.70
CA ASP A 167 -37.04 7.13 15.71
C ASP A 167 -38.25 6.33 15.21
#